data_AF-A0AAV1KTD2-F1
#
_entry.id   AF-A0AAV1KTD2-F1
#
_cell.length_a   1.000
_cell.length_b   1.000
_cell.length_c   1.000
_cell.angle_alpha   90.00
_cell.angle_beta   90.00
_cell.angle_gamma   90.00
#
_symmetry.space_group_name_H-M   'P 1'
#
loop_
_entity.id
_entity.type
_entity.pdbx_description
1 polymer ?
#
loop_
_entity_poly.entity_id
_entity_poly.type
_entity_poly.pdbx_seq_one_letter_code
_entity_poly.pdbx_strand_id
1 'polypeptide(L)'
;MPDVRFTQRSVRKALFSLDVSKSSGPDGVPPIVLKTCVPELAPVLTRLFRYSYSQGVVPNSWKTALVHPIPKKGDRSDPSNYRPIDITSLFSKIMESIINCQLMRYLEDHQLISDRQYGFRRGRSAGDLLIYLTHRWAEAVESKGEALAVSLDIAKAFDRVWHKALLSKLPSYGLPEKLCKWITSFLADRSIKVVVDGACSDYKPINAGVPQGCVLSPTLFLLHINDMLLTGSIHCYADDSTGDALYTGRANISRENVAEYRDKLVSEVESLLNKVSDWGRLKFSPVQSPEDTSLRVYR
;
A
#
# COMPACT_ATOMS: atom_id res chain seq x y z
N MET A 1 -11.37 16.90 -2.82
CA MET A 1 -12.36 15.85 -2.47
C MET A 1 -13.44 16.39 -1.54
N PRO A 2 -14.74 16.11 -1.74
CA PRO A 2 -15.78 16.38 -0.75
C PRO A 2 -15.57 15.62 0.57
N ASP A 3 -16.12 16.11 1.68
CA ASP A 3 -16.11 15.38 2.96
C ASP A 3 -16.73 13.98 2.81
N VAL A 4 -16.15 12.99 3.51
CA VAL A 4 -16.62 11.60 3.49
C VAL A 4 -18.03 11.52 4.07
N ARG A 5 -18.94 10.92 3.33
CA ARG A 5 -20.34 10.75 3.76
C ARG A 5 -20.58 9.35 4.30
N PHE A 6 -21.10 9.28 5.51
CA PHE A 6 -21.60 8.03 6.10
C PHE A 6 -23.13 8.03 6.05
N THR A 7 -23.72 7.08 5.32
CA THR A 7 -25.17 6.89 5.23
C THR A 7 -25.54 5.53 5.80
N GLN A 8 -26.77 5.37 6.29
CA GLN A 8 -27.23 4.04 6.72
C GLN A 8 -27.13 3.02 5.58
N ARG A 9 -27.37 3.43 4.33
CA ARG A 9 -27.21 2.56 3.15
C ARG A 9 -25.77 2.08 2.98
N SER A 10 -24.77 2.97 3.06
CA SER A 10 -23.36 2.58 2.93
C SER A 10 -22.90 1.69 4.08
N VAL A 11 -23.38 1.96 5.30
CA VAL A 11 -23.08 1.15 6.49
C VAL A 11 -23.71 -0.24 6.38
N ARG A 12 -24.99 -0.34 5.99
CA ARG A 12 -25.67 -1.62 5.71
C ARG A 12 -24.92 -2.43 4.66
N LYS A 13 -24.54 -1.79 3.55
CA LYS A 13 -23.77 -2.45 2.49
C LYS A 13 -22.45 -3.03 3.02
N ALA A 14 -21.71 -2.25 3.80
CA ALA A 14 -20.44 -2.69 4.39
C ALA A 14 -20.64 -3.85 5.38
N LEU A 15 -21.66 -3.78 6.26
CA LEU A 15 -22.00 -4.87 7.18
C LEU A 15 -22.37 -6.17 6.42
N PHE A 16 -23.19 -6.08 5.36
CA PHE A 16 -23.56 -7.27 4.58
C PHE A 16 -22.38 -7.88 3.81
N SER A 17 -21.37 -7.07 3.46
CA SER A 17 -20.14 -7.56 2.81
C SER A 17 -19.17 -8.28 3.75
N LEU A 18 -19.46 -8.32 5.06
CA LEU A 18 -18.64 -9.09 5.99
C LEU A 18 -18.69 -10.58 5.65
N ASP A 19 -17.51 -11.19 5.65
CA ASP A 19 -17.32 -12.63 5.58
C ASP A 19 -17.47 -13.22 6.99
N VAL A 20 -18.51 -14.03 7.16
CA VAL A 20 -18.88 -14.64 8.45
C VAL A 20 -17.94 -15.73 8.90
N SER A 21 -17.08 -16.24 8.01
CA SER A 21 -16.07 -17.24 8.32
C SER A 21 -14.79 -16.65 8.94
N LYS A 22 -14.64 -15.32 8.96
CA LYS A 22 -13.45 -14.64 9.48
C LYS A 22 -13.48 -14.51 10.99
N SER A 23 -12.29 -14.44 11.59
CA SER A 23 -12.09 -14.27 13.02
C SER A 23 -12.59 -12.91 13.52
N SER A 24 -12.99 -12.86 14.78
CA SER A 24 -13.27 -11.62 15.52
C SER A 24 -12.00 -10.81 15.73
N GLY A 25 -12.15 -9.49 15.82
CA GLY A 25 -11.07 -8.60 16.24
C GLY A 25 -10.82 -8.64 17.75
N PRO A 26 -9.97 -7.75 18.27
CA PRO A 26 -9.71 -7.60 19.70
C PRO A 26 -10.97 -7.27 20.54
N ASP A 27 -12.04 -6.81 19.89
CA ASP A 27 -13.34 -6.51 20.50
C ASP A 27 -14.19 -7.78 20.76
N GLY A 28 -13.77 -8.94 20.26
CA GLY A 28 -14.44 -10.22 20.49
C GLY A 28 -15.78 -10.36 19.77
N VAL A 29 -16.19 -9.39 18.95
CA VAL A 29 -17.49 -9.41 18.26
C VAL A 29 -17.38 -10.23 16.96
N PRO A 30 -18.12 -11.35 16.82
CA PRO A 30 -18.06 -12.16 15.60
C PRO A 30 -18.72 -11.45 14.41
N PRO A 31 -18.22 -11.62 13.17
CA PRO A 31 -18.82 -10.99 12.00
C PRO A 31 -20.27 -11.45 11.75
N ILE A 32 -20.62 -12.68 12.13
CA ILE A 32 -22.00 -13.19 12.04
C ILE A 32 -22.98 -12.33 12.86
N VAL A 33 -22.59 -11.88 14.05
CA VAL A 33 -23.43 -11.01 14.90
C VAL A 33 -23.67 -9.68 14.20
N LEU A 34 -22.62 -9.09 13.65
CA LEU A 34 -22.71 -7.81 12.92
C LEU A 34 -23.61 -7.91 11.68
N LYS A 35 -23.58 -9.05 10.99
CA LYS A 35 -24.36 -9.29 9.77
C LYS A 35 -25.82 -9.66 10.06
N THR A 36 -26.10 -10.33 11.17
CA THR A 36 -27.46 -10.67 11.59
C THR A 36 -28.19 -9.44 12.15
N CYS A 37 -27.51 -8.61 12.96
CA CYS A 37 -28.11 -7.44 13.61
C CYS A 37 -27.98 -6.14 12.79
N VAL A 38 -27.96 -6.23 11.46
CA VAL A 38 -27.80 -5.07 10.58
C VAL A 38 -28.89 -4.01 10.75
N PRO A 39 -30.20 -4.36 10.85
CA PRO A 39 -31.26 -3.37 11.01
C PRO A 39 -31.04 -2.46 12.23
N GLU A 40 -30.59 -3.02 13.34
CA GLU A 40 -30.38 -2.37 14.62
C GLU A 40 -29.03 -1.62 14.66
N LEU A 41 -27.98 -2.25 14.15
CA LEU A 41 -26.61 -1.69 14.21
C LEU A 41 -26.39 -0.56 13.22
N ALA A 42 -26.95 -0.64 12.01
CA ALA A 42 -26.63 0.33 10.97
C ALA A 42 -26.95 1.80 11.34
N PRO A 43 -28.11 2.13 11.96
CA PRO A 43 -28.38 3.48 12.45
C PRO A 43 -27.38 3.97 13.51
N VAL A 44 -27.03 3.10 14.47
CA VAL A 44 -26.10 3.43 15.56
C VAL A 44 -24.68 3.65 15.02
N LEU A 45 -24.19 2.72 14.21
CA LEU A 45 -22.87 2.81 13.60
C LEU A 45 -22.76 4.00 12.65
N THR A 46 -23.83 4.36 11.94
CA THR A 46 -23.85 5.57 11.12
C THR A 46 -23.59 6.82 11.97
N ARG A 47 -24.24 6.95 13.13
CA ARG A 47 -24.02 8.08 14.04
C ARG A 47 -22.59 8.07 14.62
N LEU A 48 -22.12 6.88 15.04
CA LEU A 48 -20.77 6.70 15.57
C LEU A 48 -19.69 7.10 14.55
N PHE A 49 -19.79 6.63 13.31
CA PHE A 49 -18.83 6.95 12.25
C PHE A 49 -18.84 8.43 11.88
N ARG A 50 -20.03 9.05 11.81
CA ARG A 50 -20.14 10.51 11.59
C ARG A 50 -19.45 11.28 12.72
N TYR A 51 -19.68 10.86 13.96
CA TYR A 51 -19.07 11.50 15.13
C TYR A 51 -17.54 11.36 15.10
N SER A 52 -17.01 10.13 14.98
CA SER A 52 -15.58 9.84 14.85
C SER A 52 -14.92 10.65 13.72
N TYR A 53 -15.55 10.69 12.53
CA TYR A 53 -15.04 11.45 11.40
C TYR A 53 -15.08 12.97 11.63
N SER A 54 -16.17 13.48 12.23
CA SER A 54 -16.30 14.92 12.53
C SER A 54 -15.24 15.41 13.52
N GLN A 55 -14.87 14.57 14.48
CA GLN A 55 -13.82 14.85 15.46
C GLN A 55 -12.42 14.59 14.88
N GLY A 56 -12.30 13.84 13.78
CA GLY A 56 -11.03 13.38 13.24
C GLY A 56 -10.32 12.37 14.15
N VAL A 57 -11.08 11.61 14.97
CA VAL A 57 -10.53 10.72 15.99
C VAL A 57 -11.01 9.29 15.79
N VAL A 58 -10.07 8.34 15.78
CA VAL A 58 -10.34 6.90 15.83
C VAL A 58 -10.46 6.46 17.29
N PRO A 59 -11.55 5.76 17.68
CA PRO A 59 -11.68 5.17 19.02
C PRO A 59 -10.48 4.33 19.43
N ASN A 60 -10.00 4.50 20.66
CA ASN A 60 -8.82 3.78 21.16
C ASN A 60 -8.99 2.25 21.11
N SER A 61 -10.21 1.74 21.32
CA SER A 61 -10.51 0.30 21.20
C SER A 61 -10.29 -0.27 19.79
N TRP A 62 -10.18 0.59 18.77
CA TRP A 62 -9.93 0.19 17.38
C TRP A 62 -8.45 0.27 16.98
N LYS A 63 -7.60 0.85 17.85
CA LYS A 63 -6.17 1.05 17.60
C LYS A 63 -5.30 -0.15 17.97
N THR A 64 -5.90 -1.18 18.54
CA THR A 64 -5.24 -2.45 18.85
C THR A 64 -5.47 -3.46 17.71
N ALA A 65 -4.43 -4.19 17.34
CA ALA A 65 -4.52 -5.33 16.41
C ALA A 65 -4.01 -6.62 17.07
N LEU A 66 -4.66 -7.75 16.75
CA LEU A 66 -4.16 -9.08 17.07
C LEU A 66 -3.34 -9.59 15.90
N VAL A 67 -2.05 -9.82 16.11
CA VAL A 67 -1.13 -10.31 15.10
C VAL A 67 -1.14 -11.84 15.12
N HIS A 68 -1.59 -12.44 14.04
CA HIS A 68 -1.50 -13.89 13.82
C HIS A 68 -0.39 -14.19 12.81
N PRO A 69 0.72 -14.83 13.24
CA PRO A 69 1.78 -15.23 12.34
C PRO A 69 1.31 -16.35 11.41
N ILE A 70 1.35 -16.12 10.09
CA ILE A 70 1.06 -17.14 9.09
C ILE A 70 2.39 -17.66 8.52
N PRO A 71 2.64 -18.98 8.55
CA PRO A 71 3.89 -19.54 8.03
C PRO A 71 4.04 -19.32 6.52
N LYS A 72 5.25 -18.89 6.12
CA LYS A 72 5.76 -18.93 4.75
C LYS A 72 6.44 -20.28 4.50
N LYS A 73 7.00 -20.45 3.30
CA LYS A 73 7.95 -21.55 3.03
C LYS A 73 9.23 -21.32 3.84
N GLY A 74 9.89 -22.38 4.26
CA GLY A 74 11.14 -22.33 5.02
C GLY A 74 11.04 -23.05 6.36
N ASP A 75 12.05 -22.82 7.20
CA ASP A 75 12.09 -23.36 8.55
C ASP A 75 11.05 -22.68 9.45
N ARG A 76 10.22 -23.49 10.11
CA ARG A 76 9.18 -23.04 11.04
C ARG A 76 9.74 -22.53 12.37
N SER A 77 11.00 -22.84 12.69
CA SER A 77 11.68 -22.35 13.88
C SER A 77 12.12 -20.89 13.75
N ASP A 78 12.25 -20.38 12.51
CA ASP A 78 12.67 -19.01 12.23
C ASP A 78 11.46 -18.06 12.14
N PRO A 79 11.35 -17.07 13.05
CA PRO A 79 10.28 -16.06 13.01
C PRO A 79 10.23 -15.25 11.71
N SER A 80 11.35 -15.11 11.00
CA SER A 80 11.43 -14.38 9.72
C SER A 80 10.61 -15.05 8.61
N ASN A 81 10.37 -16.36 8.74
CA ASN A 81 9.54 -17.16 7.84
C ASN A 81 8.04 -17.06 8.14
N TYR A 82 7.59 -16.05 8.88
CA TYR A 82 6.16 -15.80 9.11
C TYR A 82 5.73 -14.46 8.50
N ARG A 83 4.45 -14.38 8.12
CA ARG A 83 3.76 -13.13 7.76
C ARG A 83 2.91 -12.69 8.96
N PRO A 84 3.12 -11.49 9.51
CA PRO A 84 2.20 -10.97 10.51
C PRO A 84 0.90 -10.55 9.82
N ILE A 85 -0.24 -11.15 10.21
CA ILE A 85 -1.56 -10.67 9.78
C ILE A 85 -2.23 -9.96 10.94
N ASP A 86 -2.56 -8.68 10.73
CA ASP A 86 -3.25 -7.85 11.71
C ASP A 86 -4.76 -8.07 11.61
N ILE A 87 -5.34 -8.60 12.68
CA ILE A 87 -6.79 -8.64 12.87
C ILE A 87 -7.19 -7.44 13.72
N THR A 88 -7.92 -6.51 13.12
CA THR A 88 -8.41 -5.28 13.77
C THR A 88 -9.91 -5.36 14.08
N SER A 89 -10.41 -4.37 14.83
CA SER A 89 -11.85 -4.25 15.11
C SER A 89 -12.66 -4.22 13.82
N LEU A 90 -13.72 -5.03 13.76
CA LEU A 90 -14.63 -5.08 12.62
C LEU A 90 -15.34 -3.73 12.42
N PHE A 91 -15.56 -2.96 13.50
CA PHE A 91 -16.13 -1.63 13.40
C PHE A 91 -15.20 -0.65 12.68
N SER A 92 -13.89 -0.70 13.00
CA SER A 92 -12.86 0.05 12.25
C SER A 92 -12.87 -0.35 10.78
N LYS A 93 -12.84 -1.65 10.50
CA LYS A 93 -12.84 -2.21 9.15
C LYS A 93 -14.02 -1.72 8.31
N ILE A 94 -15.22 -1.67 8.90
CA ILE A 94 -16.42 -1.14 8.24
C ILE A 94 -16.23 0.34 7.90
N MET A 95 -15.79 1.16 8.86
CA MET A 95 -15.58 2.59 8.65
C MET A 95 -14.50 2.86 7.58
N GLU A 96 -13.36 2.17 7.68
CA GLU A 96 -12.28 2.19 6.70
C GLU A 96 -12.78 1.83 5.30
N SER A 97 -13.63 0.80 5.16
CA SER A 97 -14.16 0.41 3.84
C SER A 97 -15.00 1.52 3.19
N ILE A 98 -15.77 2.26 3.98
CA ILE A 98 -16.61 3.37 3.49
C ILE A 98 -15.74 4.58 3.11
N ILE A 99 -14.72 4.88 3.92
CA ILE A 99 -13.73 5.92 3.63
C ILE A 99 -12.97 5.55 2.35
N ASN A 100 -12.44 4.33 2.28
CA ASN A 100 -11.58 3.88 1.20
C ASN A 100 -12.34 3.84 -0.13
N CYS A 101 -13.61 3.41 -0.13
CA CYS A 101 -14.44 3.42 -1.32
C CYS A 101 -14.61 4.85 -1.90
N GLN A 102 -14.80 5.86 -1.04
CA GLN A 102 -14.93 7.25 -1.48
C GLN A 102 -13.58 7.86 -1.87
N LEU A 103 -12.52 7.55 -1.13
CA LEU A 103 -11.16 8.00 -1.39
C LEU A 103 -10.64 7.47 -2.71
N MET A 104 -10.67 6.15 -2.94
CA MET A 104 -10.22 5.55 -4.19
C MET A 104 -11.00 6.07 -5.39
N ARG A 105 -12.32 6.22 -5.28
CA ARG A 105 -13.12 6.82 -6.37
C ARG A 105 -12.64 8.24 -6.69
N TYR A 106 -12.43 9.08 -5.68
CA TYR A 106 -11.93 10.44 -5.90
C TYR A 106 -10.53 10.45 -6.54
N LEU A 107 -9.62 9.61 -6.05
CA LEU A 107 -8.25 9.52 -6.57
C LEU A 107 -8.22 9.07 -8.04
N GLU A 108 -9.05 8.10 -8.40
CA GLU A 108 -9.17 7.60 -9.79
C GLU A 108 -9.85 8.63 -10.69
N ASP A 109 -10.99 9.20 -10.27
CA ASP A 109 -11.75 10.19 -11.05
C ASP A 109 -10.93 11.45 -11.38
N HIS A 110 -9.93 11.78 -10.56
CA HIS A 110 -9.05 12.94 -10.72
C HIS A 110 -7.63 12.56 -11.17
N GLN A 111 -7.38 11.30 -11.53
CA GLN A 111 -6.08 10.80 -12.00
C GLN A 111 -4.91 11.13 -11.05
N LEU A 112 -5.15 11.04 -9.75
CA LEU A 112 -4.18 11.40 -8.72
C LEU A 112 -3.21 10.26 -8.37
N ILE A 113 -3.51 9.03 -8.80
CA ILE A 113 -2.60 7.88 -8.70
C ILE A 113 -1.98 7.65 -10.07
N SER A 114 -0.65 7.50 -10.10
CA SER A 114 0.09 7.27 -11.34
C SER A 114 -0.45 6.05 -12.11
N ASP A 115 -0.60 6.22 -13.43
CA ASP A 115 -0.94 5.14 -14.35
C ASP A 115 0.14 4.08 -14.52
N ARG A 116 1.26 4.23 -13.82
CA ARG A 116 2.27 3.18 -13.70
C ARG A 116 2.11 2.30 -12.45
N GLN A 117 1.12 2.58 -11.61
CA GLN A 117 0.69 1.69 -10.53
C GLN A 117 -0.41 0.75 -11.03
N TYR A 118 -0.22 -0.56 -10.84
CA TYR A 118 -1.16 -1.61 -11.23
C TYR A 118 -1.74 -2.36 -10.03
N GLY A 119 -1.03 -2.37 -8.90
CA GLY A 119 -1.48 -3.03 -7.68
C GLY A 119 -2.56 -2.22 -6.95
N PHE A 120 -3.49 -2.94 -6.31
CA PHE A 120 -4.59 -2.39 -5.51
C PHE A 120 -5.51 -1.38 -6.22
N ARG A 121 -5.47 -1.33 -7.56
CA ARG A 121 -6.35 -0.52 -8.39
C ARG A 121 -7.40 -1.39 -9.07
N ARG A 122 -8.61 -0.85 -9.23
CA ARG A 122 -9.69 -1.56 -9.91
C ARG A 122 -9.41 -1.60 -11.41
N GLY A 123 -9.61 -2.76 -12.03
CA GLY A 123 -9.42 -2.92 -13.48
C GLY A 123 -7.96 -2.96 -13.91
N ARG A 124 -7.04 -3.23 -12.98
CA ARG A 124 -5.63 -3.46 -13.24
C ARG A 124 -5.18 -4.74 -12.53
N SER A 125 -4.28 -5.46 -13.16
CA SER A 125 -3.78 -6.74 -12.69
C SER A 125 -2.27 -6.86 -12.94
N ALA A 126 -1.65 -7.84 -12.29
CA ALA A 126 -0.26 -8.20 -12.58
C ALA A 126 -0.08 -8.66 -14.04
N GLY A 127 -1.13 -9.26 -14.63
CA GLY A 127 -1.12 -9.66 -16.04
C GLY A 127 -1.06 -8.46 -16.99
N ASP A 128 -1.81 -7.40 -16.71
CA ASP A 128 -1.78 -6.17 -17.52
C ASP A 128 -0.38 -5.54 -17.52
N LEU A 129 0.26 -5.49 -16.34
CA LEU A 129 1.63 -5.00 -16.20
C LEU A 129 2.61 -5.86 -16.98
N LEU A 130 2.51 -7.19 -16.84
CA LEU A 130 3.40 -8.12 -17.52
C LEU A 130 3.27 -8.00 -19.05
N ILE A 131 2.06 -7.98 -19.58
CA ILE A 131 1.80 -7.83 -21.02
C ILE A 131 2.36 -6.49 -21.53
N TYR A 132 2.12 -5.40 -20.80
CA TYR A 132 2.61 -4.08 -21.17
C TYR A 132 4.15 -4.02 -21.24
N LEU A 133 4.84 -4.49 -20.19
CA LEU A 133 6.30 -4.47 -20.13
C LEU A 133 6.91 -5.40 -21.19
N THR A 134 6.41 -6.63 -21.31
CA THR A 134 6.94 -7.59 -22.28
C THR A 134 6.73 -7.14 -23.72
N HIS A 135 5.59 -6.52 -24.04
CA HIS A 135 5.36 -5.95 -25.36
C HIS A 135 6.36 -4.84 -25.69
N ARG A 136 6.60 -3.92 -24.76
CA ARG A 136 7.59 -2.83 -24.93
C ARG A 136 9.01 -3.36 -25.15
N TRP A 137 9.40 -4.36 -24.36
CA TRP A 137 10.72 -4.96 -24.50
C TRP A 137 10.85 -5.73 -25.82
N ALA A 138 9.80 -6.44 -26.24
CA ALA A 138 9.77 -7.12 -27.52
C ALA A 138 9.90 -6.14 -28.70
N GLU A 139 9.18 -5.01 -28.67
CA GLU A 139 9.26 -3.97 -29.70
C GLU A 139 10.68 -3.39 -29.85
N ALA A 140 11.37 -3.16 -28.72
CA ALA A 140 12.76 -2.71 -28.73
C ALA A 140 13.68 -3.75 -29.40
N VAL A 141 13.51 -5.04 -29.08
CA VAL A 141 14.33 -6.13 -29.66
C VAL A 141 14.02 -6.34 -31.15
N GLU A 142 12.74 -6.32 -31.54
CA GLU A 142 12.31 -6.48 -32.93
C GLU A 142 12.83 -5.36 -33.83
N SER A 143 12.88 -4.13 -33.30
CA SER A 143 13.47 -2.98 -33.98
C SER A 143 15.00 -2.96 -33.99
N LYS A 144 15.67 -4.09 -33.67
CA LYS A 144 17.15 -4.19 -33.57
C LYS A 144 17.75 -3.24 -32.53
N GLY A 145 16.96 -2.85 -31.53
CA GLY A 145 17.41 -2.12 -30.37
C GLY A 145 17.69 -3.03 -29.18
N GLU A 146 17.77 -2.44 -27.99
CA GLU A 146 17.97 -3.14 -26.73
C GLU A 146 17.01 -2.61 -25.65
N ALA A 147 16.66 -3.49 -24.71
CA ALA A 147 15.92 -3.15 -23.51
C ALA A 147 16.67 -3.66 -22.29
N LEU A 148 16.88 -2.78 -21.31
CA LEU A 148 17.39 -3.10 -19.98
C LEU A 148 16.28 -2.92 -18.97
N ALA A 149 15.98 -3.97 -18.22
CA ALA A 149 15.00 -3.96 -17.15
C ALA A 149 15.68 -4.24 -15.82
N VAL A 150 15.20 -3.59 -14.76
CA VAL A 150 15.70 -3.78 -13.40
C VAL A 150 14.53 -3.97 -12.45
N SER A 151 14.59 -5.07 -11.68
CA SER A 151 13.61 -5.33 -10.63
C SER A 151 14.06 -4.69 -9.32
N LEU A 152 13.12 -3.99 -8.69
CA LEU A 152 13.29 -3.25 -7.45
C LEU A 152 12.38 -3.85 -6.39
N ASP A 153 12.98 -4.32 -5.31
CA ASP A 153 12.27 -4.85 -4.15
C ASP A 153 12.47 -3.93 -2.93
N ILE A 154 11.36 -3.46 -2.35
CA ILE A 154 11.35 -2.65 -1.15
C ILE A 154 11.12 -3.56 0.05
N ALA A 155 12.21 -3.91 0.73
CA ALA A 155 12.15 -4.78 1.90
C ALA A 155 11.16 -4.26 2.96
N LYS A 156 10.15 -5.07 3.29
CA LYS A 156 9.12 -4.78 4.30
C LYS A 156 8.40 -3.43 4.05
N ALA A 157 8.07 -3.14 2.80
CA ALA A 157 7.53 -1.84 2.38
C ALA A 157 6.35 -1.34 3.24
N PHE A 158 5.37 -2.21 3.52
CA PHE A 158 4.20 -1.86 4.34
C PHE A 158 4.56 -1.54 5.79
N ASP A 159 5.54 -2.23 6.37
CA ASP A 159 5.95 -2.07 7.77
C ASP A 159 6.84 -0.84 7.98
N ARG A 160 7.44 -0.31 6.91
CA ARG A 160 8.41 0.80 6.94
C ARG A 160 7.82 2.16 6.55
N VAL A 161 6.54 2.25 6.20
CA VAL A 161 5.90 3.53 5.83
C VAL A 161 6.08 4.55 6.96
N TRP A 162 6.84 5.62 6.71
CA TRP A 162 7.03 6.66 7.71
C TRP A 162 5.82 7.57 7.77
N HIS A 163 5.11 7.54 8.90
CA HIS A 163 3.84 8.26 9.07
C HIS A 163 3.95 9.75 8.78
N LYS A 164 5.00 10.43 9.25
CA LYS A 164 5.16 11.88 9.02
C LYS A 164 5.27 12.21 7.53
N ALA A 165 6.01 11.40 6.75
CA ALA A 165 6.15 11.59 5.31
C ALA A 165 4.87 11.25 4.53
N LEU A 166 4.08 10.27 4.98
CA LEU A 166 2.77 9.99 4.40
C LEU A 166 1.78 11.14 4.70
N LEU A 167 1.68 11.53 5.97
CA LEU A 167 0.71 12.52 6.43
C LEU A 167 0.97 13.91 5.83
N SER A 168 2.23 14.30 5.61
CA SER A 168 2.56 15.57 4.96
C SER A 168 2.14 15.64 3.49
N LYS A 169 1.96 14.50 2.83
CA LYS A 169 1.51 14.40 1.42
C LYS A 169 -0.01 14.44 1.29
N LEU A 170 -0.77 14.03 2.31
CA LEU A 170 -2.24 13.91 2.18
C LEU A 170 -2.95 15.21 1.71
N PRO A 171 -2.57 16.41 2.18
CA PRO A 171 -3.19 17.65 1.69
C PRO A 171 -2.93 17.93 0.21
N SER A 172 -1.77 17.52 -0.35
CA SER A 172 -1.45 17.78 -1.76
C SER A 172 -2.32 16.96 -2.73
N TYR A 173 -2.96 15.90 -2.25
CA TYR A 173 -3.98 15.16 -3.00
C TYR A 173 -5.37 15.83 -2.96
N GLY A 174 -5.51 16.98 -2.30
CA GLY A 174 -6.79 17.68 -2.16
C GLY A 174 -7.77 16.97 -1.23
N LEU A 175 -7.26 16.23 -0.23
CA LEU A 175 -8.07 15.57 0.79
C LEU A 175 -8.56 16.58 1.83
N PRO A 176 -9.81 16.45 2.33
CA PRO A 176 -10.35 17.37 3.31
C PRO A 176 -9.62 17.23 4.65
N GLU A 177 -9.47 18.33 5.38
CA GLU A 177 -8.74 18.38 6.65
C GLU A 177 -9.24 17.34 7.68
N LYS A 178 -10.56 17.12 7.75
CA LYS A 178 -11.16 16.09 8.63
C LYS A 178 -10.69 14.68 8.30
N LEU A 179 -10.57 14.35 7.01
CA LEU A 179 -10.05 13.06 6.59
C LEU A 179 -8.56 12.94 6.93
N CYS A 180 -7.76 13.98 6.68
CA CYS A 180 -6.36 14.00 7.07
C CYS A 180 -6.19 13.78 8.58
N LYS A 181 -6.96 14.50 9.42
CA LYS A 181 -6.97 14.32 10.88
C LYS A 181 -7.36 12.90 11.28
N TRP A 182 -8.41 12.36 10.67
CA TRP A 182 -8.85 10.99 10.94
C TRP A 182 -7.79 9.96 10.58
N ILE A 183 -7.10 10.10 9.42
CA ILE A 183 -5.99 9.23 9.02
C ILE A 183 -4.80 9.37 9.98
N THR A 184 -4.48 10.59 10.42
CA THR A 184 -3.48 10.82 11.48
C THR A 184 -3.85 10.04 12.75
N SER A 185 -5.09 10.13 13.20
CA SER A 185 -5.57 9.39 14.37
C SER A 185 -5.57 7.87 14.16
N PHE A 186 -5.85 7.41 12.93
CA PHE A 186 -5.83 6.00 12.56
C PHE A 186 -4.44 5.37 12.65
N LEU A 187 -3.40 6.12 12.28
CA LEU A 187 -2.01 5.68 12.31
C LEU A 187 -1.34 5.88 13.69
N ALA A 188 -1.79 6.85 14.48
CA ALA A 188 -1.21 7.19 15.77
C ALA A 188 -1.63 6.26 16.90
N ASP A 189 -0.72 6.07 17.86
CA ASP A 189 -0.93 5.34 19.13
C ASP A 189 -1.48 3.92 18.95
N ARG A 190 -1.00 3.23 17.92
CA ARG A 190 -1.39 1.85 17.65
C ARG A 190 -0.62 0.88 18.51
N SER A 191 -1.27 -0.21 18.87
CA SER A 191 -0.63 -1.33 19.56
C SER A 191 -0.96 -2.65 18.89
N ILE A 192 -0.05 -3.61 19.03
CA ILE A 192 -0.25 -4.99 18.62
C ILE A 192 -0.11 -5.94 19.79
N LYS A 193 -0.77 -7.09 19.66
CA LYS A 193 -0.61 -8.25 20.53
C LYS A 193 -0.43 -9.48 19.64
N VAL A 194 0.66 -10.22 19.80
CA VAL A 194 0.90 -11.43 19.02
C VAL A 194 0.13 -12.60 19.65
N VAL A 195 -0.58 -13.37 18.81
CA VAL A 195 -1.36 -14.52 19.23
C VAL A 195 -0.86 -15.78 18.52
N VAL A 196 -0.41 -16.76 19.31
CA VAL A 196 0.09 -18.07 18.84
C VAL A 196 -0.60 -19.14 19.68
N ASP A 197 -1.32 -20.06 19.01
CA ASP A 197 -2.01 -21.18 19.65
C ASP A 197 -2.87 -20.78 20.86
N GLY A 198 -3.53 -19.62 20.79
CA GLY A 198 -4.38 -19.07 21.85
C GLY A 198 -3.62 -18.33 22.96
N ALA A 199 -2.31 -18.49 23.06
CA ALA A 199 -1.47 -17.68 23.94
C ALA A 199 -1.26 -16.28 23.35
N CYS A 200 -1.20 -15.27 24.20
CA CYS A 200 -1.01 -13.89 23.78
C CYS A 200 0.25 -13.28 24.40
N SER A 201 0.97 -12.48 23.63
CA SER A 201 2.08 -11.64 24.14
C SER A 201 1.57 -10.45 24.95
N ASP A 202 2.49 -9.70 25.54
CA ASP A 202 2.23 -8.33 25.98
C ASP A 202 1.91 -7.41 24.80
N TYR A 203 1.29 -6.27 25.09
CA TYR A 203 1.08 -5.21 24.11
C TYR A 203 2.41 -4.57 23.71
N LYS A 204 2.58 -4.32 22.42
CA LYS A 204 3.71 -3.57 21.87
C LYS A 204 3.21 -2.39 21.04
N PRO A 205 3.76 -1.17 21.23
CA PRO A 205 3.41 -0.03 20.40
C PRO A 205 3.99 -0.16 18.98
N ILE A 206 3.32 0.44 18.00
CA ILE A 206 3.80 0.55 16.62
C ILE A 206 4.09 2.01 16.30
N ASN A 207 5.29 2.26 15.75
CA ASN A 207 5.76 3.62 15.43
C ASN A 207 5.93 3.88 13.92
N ALA A 208 5.77 2.86 13.08
CA ALA A 208 5.92 2.95 11.62
C ALA A 208 5.06 1.90 10.91
N GLY A 209 4.84 2.11 9.62
CA GLY A 209 4.11 1.19 8.77
C GLY A 209 2.60 1.43 8.71
N VAL A 210 1.96 0.82 7.74
CA VAL A 210 0.50 0.76 7.63
C VAL A 210 0.06 -0.67 7.97
N PRO A 211 -0.94 -0.88 8.85
CA PRO A 211 -1.27 -2.22 9.34
C PRO A 211 -1.61 -3.22 8.23
N GLN A 212 -1.00 -4.40 8.25
CA GLN A 212 -1.20 -5.46 7.25
C GLN A 212 -2.49 -6.22 7.53
N GLY A 213 -3.58 -5.86 6.85
CA GLY A 213 -4.91 -6.46 7.05
C GLY A 213 -6.02 -5.41 7.21
N CYS A 214 -5.65 -4.15 7.39
CA CYS A 214 -6.57 -3.02 7.34
C CYS A 214 -6.97 -2.68 5.90
N VAL A 215 -8.20 -2.19 5.72
CA VAL A 215 -8.78 -1.94 4.38
C VAL A 215 -8.22 -0.65 3.77
N LEU A 216 -7.86 0.32 4.61
CA LEU A 216 -7.33 1.59 4.16
C LEU A 216 -5.81 1.54 3.89
N SER A 217 -5.09 0.59 4.48
CA SER A 217 -3.63 0.49 4.40
C SER A 217 -3.08 0.41 2.97
N PRO A 218 -3.61 -0.41 2.05
CA PRO A 218 -3.11 -0.46 0.68
C PRO A 218 -3.20 0.88 -0.04
N THR A 219 -4.30 1.61 0.14
CA THR A 219 -4.48 2.93 -0.48
C THR A 219 -3.53 3.97 0.12
N LEU A 220 -3.30 3.96 1.43
CA LEU A 220 -2.29 4.81 2.06
C LEU A 220 -0.88 4.50 1.56
N PHE A 221 -0.57 3.22 1.34
CA PHE A 221 0.68 2.80 0.74
C PHE A 221 0.81 3.34 -0.70
N LEU A 222 -0.22 3.22 -1.53
CA LEU A 222 -0.23 3.80 -2.88
C LEU A 222 0.09 5.30 -2.86
N LEU A 223 -0.57 6.06 -1.98
CA LEU A 223 -0.32 7.51 -1.83
C LEU A 223 1.11 7.80 -1.35
N HIS A 224 1.68 6.91 -0.54
CA HIS A 224 3.05 7.04 -0.04
C HIS A 224 4.09 6.87 -1.15
N ILE A 225 3.93 5.87 -2.03
CA ILE A 225 4.91 5.52 -3.07
C ILE A 225 4.69 6.26 -4.41
N ASN A 226 3.57 6.97 -4.56
CA ASN A 226 3.15 7.57 -5.83
C ASN A 226 4.19 8.53 -6.44
N ASP A 227 4.95 9.25 -5.62
CA ASP A 227 6.01 10.16 -6.07
C ASP A 227 7.22 9.44 -6.67
N MET A 228 7.50 8.20 -6.24
CA MET A 228 8.51 7.34 -6.87
C MET A 228 8.13 7.04 -8.33
N LEU A 229 6.85 6.86 -8.63
CA LEU A 229 6.38 6.57 -9.99
C LEU A 229 6.51 7.77 -10.94
N LEU A 230 6.76 8.96 -10.40
CA LEU A 230 7.08 10.16 -11.17
C LEU A 230 8.58 10.21 -11.54
N THR A 231 9.42 9.40 -10.89
CA THR A 231 10.87 9.35 -11.15
C THR A 231 11.19 8.30 -12.22
N GLY A 232 11.24 8.71 -13.49
CA GLY A 232 11.69 7.85 -14.59
C GLY A 232 10.65 6.82 -15.07
N SER A 233 11.10 5.79 -15.79
CA SER A 233 10.24 4.71 -16.32
C SER A 233 10.12 3.58 -15.31
N ILE A 234 9.38 3.82 -14.22
CA ILE A 234 9.12 2.83 -13.18
C ILE A 234 7.66 2.44 -13.23
N HIS A 235 7.42 1.12 -13.25
CA HIS A 235 6.10 0.51 -13.14
C HIS A 235 6.04 -0.33 -11.87
N CYS A 236 4.89 -0.29 -11.18
CA CYS A 236 4.73 -1.00 -9.91
C CYS A 236 3.46 -1.87 -9.91
N TYR A 237 3.55 -3.01 -9.25
CA TYR A 237 2.41 -3.73 -8.71
C TYR A 237 2.56 -3.77 -7.19
N ALA A 238 1.84 -2.89 -6.49
CA ALA A 238 2.05 -2.68 -5.06
C ALA A 238 3.49 -2.22 -4.78
N ASP A 239 4.25 -2.97 -3.99
CA ASP A 239 5.66 -2.75 -3.66
C ASP A 239 6.62 -3.28 -4.72
N ASP A 240 6.25 -4.33 -5.45
CA ASP A 240 7.04 -4.88 -6.55
C ASP A 240 7.16 -3.84 -7.66
N SER A 241 8.39 -3.44 -7.97
CA SER A 241 8.68 -2.33 -8.86
C SER A 241 9.64 -2.76 -9.96
N THR A 242 9.42 -2.32 -11.19
CA THR A 242 10.28 -2.59 -12.34
C THR A 242 10.59 -1.28 -13.05
N GLY A 243 11.87 -0.95 -13.10
CA GLY A 243 12.39 0.12 -13.94
C GLY A 243 12.84 -0.45 -15.29
N ASP A 244 12.65 0.30 -16.38
CA ASP A 244 13.22 -0.06 -17.68
C ASP A 244 13.85 1.15 -18.39
N ALA A 245 14.82 0.86 -19.26
CA ALA A 245 15.34 1.77 -20.26
C ALA A 245 15.46 0.99 -21.58
N LEU A 246 15.07 1.61 -22.69
CA LEU A 246 15.13 0.98 -23.99
C LEU A 246 15.45 1.98 -25.09
N TYR A 247 16.06 1.49 -26.17
CA TYR A 247 16.12 2.20 -27.43
C TYR A 247 15.65 1.28 -28.55
N THR A 248 15.03 1.87 -29.56
CA THR A 248 14.70 1.16 -30.81
C THR A 248 15.79 1.41 -31.83
N GLY A 249 16.25 0.36 -32.50
CA GLY A 249 17.20 0.50 -33.59
C GLY A 249 16.55 1.11 -34.84
N ARG A 250 17.37 1.78 -35.67
CA ARG A 250 17.05 2.10 -37.08
C ARG A 250 17.84 1.14 -37.96
N ALA A 251 17.38 0.91 -39.20
CA ALA A 251 18.18 0.15 -40.16
C ALA A 251 19.56 0.83 -40.36
N ASN A 252 20.63 0.03 -40.39
CA ASN A 252 22.04 0.43 -40.57
C ASN A 252 22.69 1.26 -39.43
N ILE A 253 22.64 0.76 -38.19
CA ILE A 253 23.42 1.34 -37.07
C ILE A 253 24.86 0.75 -37.08
N SER A 254 25.87 1.61 -36.96
CA SER A 254 27.28 1.18 -36.81
C SER A 254 27.54 0.57 -35.42
N ARG A 255 28.59 -0.25 -35.28
CA ARG A 255 28.96 -0.82 -33.97
C ARG A 255 29.28 0.25 -32.92
N GLU A 256 29.87 1.37 -33.32
CA GLU A 256 30.14 2.49 -32.41
C GLU A 256 28.85 3.12 -31.89
N ASN A 257 27.87 3.35 -32.77
CA ASN A 257 26.57 3.90 -32.36
C ASN A 257 25.81 2.94 -31.42
N VAL A 258 25.89 1.62 -31.64
CA VAL A 258 25.31 0.62 -30.72
C VAL A 258 25.95 0.72 -29.33
N ALA A 259 27.28 0.83 -29.27
CA ALA A 259 27.99 0.96 -27.99
C ALA A 259 27.57 2.24 -27.25
N GLU A 260 27.50 3.38 -27.97
CA GLU A 260 27.02 4.65 -27.41
C GLU A 260 25.58 4.56 -26.88
N TYR A 261 24.66 3.94 -27.64
CA TYR A 261 23.29 3.75 -27.18
C TYR A 261 23.21 2.86 -25.93
N ARG A 262 24.03 1.81 -25.87
CA ARG A 262 24.08 0.92 -24.71
C ARG A 262 24.63 1.63 -23.47
N ASP A 263 25.69 2.42 -23.62
CA ASP A 263 26.24 3.23 -22.52
C ASP A 263 25.21 4.23 -22.01
N LYS A 264 24.44 4.84 -22.92
CA LYS A 264 23.32 5.72 -22.56
C LYS A 264 22.23 4.98 -21.78
N LEU A 265 21.83 3.78 -22.20
CA LEU A 265 20.84 2.97 -21.47
C LEU A 265 21.32 2.65 -20.05
N VAL A 266 22.57 2.22 -19.91
CA VAL A 266 23.16 1.91 -18.60
C VAL A 266 23.13 3.15 -17.71
N SER A 267 23.53 4.31 -18.25
CA SER A 267 23.48 5.58 -17.51
C SER A 267 22.06 5.98 -17.09
N GLU A 268 21.04 5.75 -17.94
CA GLU A 268 19.64 6.00 -17.60
C GLU A 268 19.15 5.11 -16.46
N VAL A 269 19.48 3.81 -16.51
CA VAL A 269 19.15 2.85 -15.44
C VAL A 269 19.86 3.22 -14.14
N GLU A 270 21.14 3.55 -14.18
CA GLU A 270 21.90 3.97 -12.99
C GLU A 270 21.33 5.27 -12.39
N SER A 271 20.96 6.24 -13.25
CA SER A 271 20.28 7.47 -12.81
C SER A 271 18.95 7.18 -12.12
N LEU A 272 18.16 6.25 -12.68
CA LEU A 272 16.89 5.80 -12.09
C LEU A 272 17.13 5.16 -10.73
N LEU A 273 18.09 4.24 -10.63
CA LEU A 273 18.45 3.56 -9.38
C LEU A 273 18.87 4.54 -8.28
N ASN A 274 19.70 5.53 -8.64
CA ASN A 274 20.12 6.57 -7.69
C ASN A 274 18.94 7.40 -7.19
N LYS A 275 18.05 7.84 -8.09
CA LYS A 275 16.84 8.60 -7.73
C LYS A 275 15.92 7.81 -6.80
N VAL A 276 15.69 6.53 -7.09
CA VAL A 276 14.85 5.66 -6.23
C VAL A 276 15.51 5.42 -4.88
N SER A 277 16.84 5.24 -4.84
CA SER A 277 17.59 5.08 -3.61
C SER A 277 17.52 6.32 -2.71
N ASP A 278 17.74 7.51 -3.28
CA ASP A 278 17.59 8.79 -2.58
C ASP A 278 16.17 9.01 -2.07
N TRP A 279 15.19 8.74 -2.92
CA TRP A 279 13.78 8.82 -2.56
C TRP A 279 13.45 7.87 -1.39
N GLY A 280 13.90 6.62 -1.47
CA GLY A 280 13.68 5.61 -0.44
C GLY A 280 14.26 6.02 0.91
N ARG A 281 15.49 6.56 0.93
CA ARG A 281 16.13 7.11 2.14
C ARG A 281 15.28 8.18 2.82
N LEU A 282 14.67 9.08 2.04
CA LEU A 282 13.88 10.21 2.56
C LEU A 282 12.47 9.81 3.03
N LYS A 283 11.88 8.76 2.44
CA LYS A 283 10.47 8.40 2.66
C LYS A 283 10.26 7.23 3.61
N PHE A 284 11.24 6.34 3.78
CA PHE A 284 11.13 5.15 4.63
C PHE A 284 11.96 5.20 5.92
N SER A 285 12.75 6.24 6.20
CA SER A 285 13.47 6.34 7.48
C SER A 285 13.76 7.77 7.98
N PRO A 286 13.53 8.07 9.27
CA PRO A 286 14.04 9.29 9.90
C PRO A 286 15.40 9.12 10.62
N VAL A 287 15.95 7.91 10.81
CA VAL A 287 17.24 7.69 11.51
C VAL A 287 17.98 6.47 10.95
N GLN A 288 19.29 6.64 10.72
CA GLN A 288 20.25 5.64 10.22
C GLN A 288 20.42 4.44 11.17
N SER A 289 20.26 3.22 10.65
CA SER A 289 21.17 2.12 10.96
C SER A 289 21.91 1.76 9.65
N PRO A 290 23.24 1.57 9.65
CA PRO A 290 24.00 1.36 8.41
C PRO A 290 23.67 0.06 7.66
N GLU A 291 22.96 -0.87 8.30
CA GLU A 291 22.82 -2.24 7.79
C GLU A 291 21.51 -2.53 7.04
N ASP A 292 20.52 -1.62 7.03
CA ASP A 292 19.13 -2.04 6.77
C ASP A 292 18.41 -1.32 5.60
N THR A 293 19.14 -0.49 4.85
CA THR A 293 18.66 0.25 3.66
C THR A 293 18.93 -0.48 2.32
N SER A 294 18.85 -1.80 2.30
CA SER A 294 19.03 -2.53 1.03
C SER A 294 17.73 -2.52 0.20
N LEU A 295 17.61 -1.57 -0.73
CA LEU A 295 16.90 -1.83 -1.98
C LEU A 295 17.68 -2.95 -2.67
N ARG A 296 17.09 -4.15 -2.75
CA ARG A 296 17.73 -5.25 -3.46
C ARG A 296 17.48 -5.04 -4.94
N VAL A 297 18.53 -4.66 -5.64
CA VAL A 297 18.55 -4.60 -7.10
C VAL A 297 18.89 -5.99 -7.60
N TYR A 298 17.91 -6.69 -8.18
CA TYR A 298 18.17 -7.94 -8.88
C TYR A 298 18.54 -7.58 -10.33
N ARG A 299 19.77 -7.94 -10.72
CA ARG A 299 20.29 -7.80 -12.09
C ARG A 299 19.85 -8.98 -12.95
#